data_AF-A0A1H3SI20-F1
#
_entry.id   AF-A0A1H3SI20-F1
#
_cell.length_a   1.000
_cell.length_b   1.000
_cell.length_c   1.000
_cell.angle_alpha   90.00
_cell.angle_beta   90.00
_cell.angle_gamma   90.00
#
_symmetry.space_group_name_H-M   'P 1'
#
loop_
_entity.id
_entity.type
_entity.pdbx_description
1 polymer ?
#
loop_
_entity_poly.entity_id
_entity_poly.type
_entity_poly.pdbx_seq_one_letter_code
_entity_poly.pdbx_strand_id
1 'polypeptide(L)'
;MRSALRRLARINALKARQRARQAMTMLRMFRKDPCANNFLRFEAERVLRSSIYHMRQMAIIEALLERDALQPFLARNPRPRRPGELRPSEPHRDTGRRPDSPSSR
;
A
#
# COMPACT_ATOMS: atom_id res chain seq x y z
N MET A 1 -3.32 8.02 9.65
CA MET A 1 -2.42 7.78 8.49
C MET A 1 -3.18 7.57 7.17
N ARG A 2 -4.07 6.56 7.05
CA ARG A 2 -4.81 6.27 5.79
C ARG A 2 -5.60 7.46 5.21
N SER A 3 -6.25 8.27 6.05
CA SER A 3 -6.98 9.47 5.61
C SER A 3 -6.08 10.51 4.96
N ALA A 4 -4.88 10.71 5.51
CA ALA A 4 -3.87 11.63 4.96
C ALA A 4 -3.33 11.13 3.61
N LEU A 5 -3.05 9.82 3.48
CA LEU A 5 -2.64 9.22 2.21
C LEU A 5 -3.73 9.34 1.13
N ARG A 6 -5.00 9.08 1.48
CA ARG A 6 -6.13 9.29 0.54
C ARG A 6 -6.26 10.75 0.10
N ARG A 7 -6.09 11.71 1.03
CA ARG A 7 -6.07 13.13 0.69
C ARG A 7 -4.92 13.45 -0.26
N LEU A 8 -3.73 12.91 -0.02
CA LEU A 8 -2.55 13.11 -0.87
C LEU A 8 -2.72 12.49 -2.27
N ALA A 9 -3.31 11.30 -2.38
CA ALA A 9 -3.66 10.69 -3.67
C ALA A 9 -4.62 11.59 -4.46
N ARG A 10 -5.68 12.10 -3.82
CA ARG A 10 -6.63 13.03 -4.45
C ARG A 10 -5.97 14.33 -4.93
N ILE A 11 -5.04 14.89 -4.15
CA ILE A 11 -4.29 16.09 -4.55
C ILE A 11 -3.44 15.81 -5.79
N ASN A 12 -2.75 14.67 -5.84
CA ASN A 12 -1.97 14.28 -7.01
C ASN A 12 -2.85 14.02 -8.23
N ALA A 13 -4.00 13.37 -8.06
CA ALA A 13 -4.99 13.17 -9.11
C ALA A 13 -5.47 14.50 -9.71
N LEU A 14 -5.75 15.50 -8.86
CA LEU A 14 -6.19 16.83 -9.28
C LEU A 14 -5.08 17.55 -10.06
N LYS A 15 -3.85 17.54 -9.53
CA LYS A 15 -2.69 18.16 -10.20
C LYS A 15 -2.41 17.51 -11.56
N ALA A 16 -2.45 16.18 -11.66
CA ALA A 16 -2.33 15.47 -12.92
C ALA A 16 -3.37 15.94 -13.93
N ARG A 17 -4.66 15.96 -13.55
CA ARG A 17 -5.75 16.41 -14.44
C ARG A 17 -5.56 17.86 -14.89
N GLN A 18 -5.18 18.76 -13.98
CA GLN A 18 -4.95 20.17 -14.31
C GLN A 18 -3.81 20.32 -15.33
N ARG A 19 -2.68 19.64 -15.11
CA ARG A 19 -1.53 19.66 -16.02
C ARG A 19 -1.87 19.05 -17.38
N ALA A 20 -2.56 17.91 -17.40
CA ALA A 20 -3.02 17.30 -18.64
C ALA A 20 -3.92 18.24 -19.45
N ARG A 21 -4.89 18.92 -18.80
CA ARG A 21 -5.72 19.93 -19.47
C ARG A 21 -4.90 21.08 -20.02
N GLN A 22 -3.95 21.61 -19.25
CA GLN A 22 -3.06 22.69 -19.69
C GLN A 22 -2.28 22.29 -20.95
N ALA A 23 -1.66 21.10 -20.95
CA ALA A 23 -0.94 20.62 -22.12
C ALA A 23 -1.85 20.41 -23.33
N MET A 24 -3.06 19.87 -23.14
CA MET A 24 -4.03 19.73 -24.22
C MET A 24 -4.43 21.08 -24.83
N THR A 25 -4.57 22.12 -24.02
CA THR A 25 -4.83 23.48 -24.52
C THR A 25 -3.64 24.01 -25.34
N MET A 26 -2.41 23.82 -24.87
CA MET A 26 -1.20 24.20 -25.63
C MET A 26 -1.11 23.47 -26.98
N LEU A 27 -1.39 22.16 -27.00
CA LEU A 27 -1.40 21.38 -28.24
C LEU A 27 -2.53 21.82 -29.19
N ARG A 28 -3.70 22.20 -28.66
CA ARG A 28 -4.79 22.77 -29.48
C ARG A 28 -4.38 24.11 -30.10
N MET A 29 -3.68 24.96 -29.35
CA MET A 29 -3.14 26.22 -29.88
C MET A 29 -2.08 25.96 -30.95
N PHE A 30 -1.13 25.05 -30.70
CA PHE A 30 -0.14 24.64 -31.70
C PHE A 30 -0.80 24.13 -32.99
N ARG A 31 -1.87 23.32 -32.88
CA ARG A 31 -2.60 22.81 -34.05
C ARG A 31 -3.28 23.89 -34.89
N LYS A 32 -3.63 25.04 -34.31
CA LYS A 32 -4.23 26.15 -35.05
C LYS A 32 -3.22 26.87 -35.94
N ASP A 33 -1.99 27.02 -35.45
CA ASP A 33 -0.88 27.61 -36.21
C ASP A 33 0.45 26.99 -35.76
N PRO A 34 0.92 25.93 -36.45
CA PRO A 34 2.14 25.23 -36.07
C PRO A 34 3.42 26.04 -36.30
N CYS A 35 3.44 26.89 -37.33
CA CYS A 35 4.63 27.65 -37.71
C CYS A 35 4.95 28.76 -36.70
N ALA A 36 3.93 29.48 -36.24
CA ALA A 36 4.12 30.52 -35.21
C ALA A 36 4.32 29.94 -33.80
N ASN A 37 3.83 28.72 -33.54
CA ASN A 37 3.72 28.19 -32.17
C ASN A 37 4.53 26.93 -31.90
N ASN A 38 5.64 26.70 -32.62
CA ASN A 38 6.42 25.48 -32.44
C ASN A 38 6.92 25.29 -30.99
N PHE A 39 7.15 26.39 -30.25
CA PHE A 39 7.49 26.37 -28.82
C PHE A 39 6.40 25.73 -27.94
N LEU A 40 5.12 25.85 -28.31
CA LEU A 40 4.00 25.27 -27.54
C LEU A 40 4.05 23.74 -27.52
N ARG A 41 4.62 23.11 -28.55
CA ARG A 41 4.81 21.66 -28.57
C ARG A 41 5.78 21.24 -27.46
N PHE A 42 6.92 21.91 -27.35
CA PHE A 42 7.93 21.63 -26.33
C PHE A 42 7.40 21.91 -24.92
N GLU A 43 6.70 23.03 -24.73
CA GLU A 43 6.10 23.35 -23.43
C GLU A 43 4.99 22.36 -23.05
N ALA A 44 4.14 21.96 -24.01
CA ALA A 44 3.12 20.94 -23.77
C ALA A 44 3.74 19.60 -23.36
N GLU A 45 4.83 19.17 -23.99
CA GLU A 45 5.54 17.95 -23.60
C GLU A 45 6.06 18.05 -22.16
N ARG A 46 6.69 19.18 -21.80
CA ARG A 46 7.18 19.42 -20.43
C ARG A 46 6.05 19.33 -19.41
N VAL A 47 4.90 19.93 -19.71
CA VAL A 47 3.70 19.88 -18.86
C VAL A 47 3.12 18.46 -18.77
N LEU A 48 3.10 17.69 -19.88
CA LEU A 48 2.67 16.30 -19.87
C LEU A 48 3.57 15.42 -18.99
N ARG A 49 4.88 15.60 -19.05
CA ARG A 49 5.83 14.88 -18.16
C ARG A 49 5.52 15.15 -16.69
N SER A 50 5.18 16.41 -16.34
CA SER A 50 4.74 16.77 -14.99
C SER A 50 3.40 16.10 -14.61
N SER A 51 2.45 16.01 -15.55
CA SER A 51 1.19 15.28 -15.33
C SER A 51 1.45 13.80 -15.01
N ILE A 52 2.32 13.14 -15.79
CA ILE A 52 2.69 11.73 -15.59
C ILE A 52 3.34 11.51 -14.24
N TYR A 53 4.21 12.43 -13.81
CA TYR A 53 4.80 12.38 -12.48
C TYR A 53 3.72 12.32 -11.38
N HIS A 54 2.71 13.20 -11.43
CA HIS A 54 1.63 13.19 -10.45
C HIS A 54 0.75 11.93 -10.53
N MET A 55 0.50 11.40 -11.73
CA MET A 55 -0.22 10.13 -11.89
C MET A 55 0.55 8.96 -11.25
N ARG A 56 1.88 8.91 -11.43
CA ARG A 56 2.73 7.88 -10.81
C ARG A 56 2.71 8.00 -9.29
N GLN A 57 2.82 9.22 -8.75
CA GLN A 57 2.74 9.46 -7.30
C GLN A 57 1.39 8.98 -6.73
N MET A 58 0.29 9.30 -7.40
CA MET A 58 -1.05 8.82 -7.02
C MET A 58 -1.11 7.28 -7.00
N ALA A 59 -0.66 6.61 -8.07
CA ALA A 59 -0.68 5.15 -8.18
C ALA A 59 0.17 4.47 -7.09
N ILE A 60 1.33 5.02 -6.74
CA ILE A 60 2.16 4.52 -5.64
C ILE A 60 1.41 4.64 -4.31
N ILE A 61 0.76 5.77 -4.05
CA ILE A 61 0.00 5.98 -2.80
C ILE A 61 -1.21 5.04 -2.71
N GLU A 62 -1.91 4.81 -3.82
CA GLU A 62 -3.02 3.86 -3.89
C GLU A 62 -2.55 2.43 -3.61
N ALA A 63 -1.43 2.00 -4.21
CA ALA A 63 -0.84 0.68 -3.93
C ALA A 63 -0.40 0.52 -2.46
N LEU A 64 0.11 1.59 -1.83
CA LEU A 64 0.43 1.58 -0.40
C LEU A 64 -0.83 1.45 0.46
N LEU A 65 -1.92 2.14 0.10
CA LEU A 65 -3.20 2.04 0.80
C LEU A 65 -3.82 0.63 0.69
N GLU A 66 -3.68 -0.03 -0.47
CA GLU A 66 -4.12 -1.40 -0.68
C GLU A 66 -3.31 -2.39 0.15
N ARG A 67 -1.98 -2.27 0.16
CA ARG A 67 -1.09 -3.10 1.00
C ARG A 67 -1.42 -2.97 2.48
N ASP A 68 -1.61 -1.74 2.97
CA ASP A 68 -2.03 -1.50 4.35
C ASP A 68 -3.39 -2.11 4.67
N ALA A 69 -4.32 -2.18 3.69
CA ALA A 69 -5.63 -2.79 3.86
C ALA A 69 -5.57 -4.33 3.96
N LEU A 70 -4.57 -4.96 3.34
CA LEU A 70 -4.36 -6.41 3.33
C LEU A 70 -3.52 -6.92 4.53
N GLN A 71 -2.68 -6.07 5.13
CA GLN A 71 -1.88 -6.39 6.33
C GLN A 71 -2.68 -7.01 7.51
N PRO A 72 -3.87 -6.51 7.90
CA PRO A 72 -4.67 -7.10 8.98
C PRO A 72 -5.10 -8.55 8.72
N PHE A 73 -5.29 -8.92 7.45
CA PHE A 73 -5.68 -10.28 7.06
C PHE A 73 -4.48 -11.25 7.08
N LEU A 74 -3.29 -10.77 6.74
CA LEU A 74 -2.06 -11.57 6.79
C LEU A 74 -1.50 -11.76 8.21
N ALA A 75 -1.71 -10.79 9.10
CA ALA A 75 -1.31 -10.90 10.51
C ALA A 75 -2.15 -11.93 11.30
N ARG A 76 -3.31 -12.35 10.76
CA ARG A 76 -4.20 -13.35 11.39
C ARG A 76 -3.83 -14.80 11.08
N ASN A 77 -2.87 -15.04 10.20
CA ASN A 77 -2.26 -16.36 10.07
C ASN A 77 -1.20 -16.51 11.17
N PRO A 78 -1.41 -17.39 12.17
CA PRO A 78 -0.34 -17.69 13.11
C PRO A 78 0.85 -18.21 12.30
N ARG A 79 2.02 -17.61 12.51
CA ARG A 79 3.26 -18.02 11.85
C ARG A 79 3.39 -19.55 11.94
N PRO A 80 3.81 -20.26 10.88
CA PRO A 80 4.24 -21.64 11.05
C PRO A 80 5.37 -21.64 12.10
N ARG A 81 5.17 -22.41 13.18
CA ARG A 81 6.17 -22.57 14.24
C ARG A 81 7.52 -22.89 13.61
N ARG A 82 8.56 -22.16 14.01
CA ARG A 82 9.92 -22.48 13.57
C ARG A 82 10.34 -23.81 14.21
N PRO A 83 11.07 -24.69 13.50
CA PRO A 83 11.67 -25.86 14.14
C PRO A 83 12.65 -25.35 15.21
N GLY A 84 12.33 -25.56 16.49
CA GLY A 84 13.13 -25.08 17.63
C GLY A 84 12.38 -24.20 18.64
N GLU A 85 11.13 -23.81 18.39
CA GLU A 85 10.30 -23.20 19.45
C GLU A 85 9.90 -24.26 20.47
N LEU A 86 10.67 -24.32 21.57
CA LEU A 86 10.41 -25.16 22.73
C LEU A 86 9.02 -24.85 23.29
N ARG A 87 8.20 -25.89 23.33
CA ARG A 87 6.88 -25.92 23.97
C ARG A 87 7.03 -25.36 25.39
N PRO A 88 6.14 -24.46 25.87
CA PRO A 88 6.10 -24.14 27.29
C PRO A 88 5.86 -25.46 28.03
N SER A 89 6.80 -25.82 28.90
CA SER A 89 6.78 -27.04 29.69
C SER A 89 5.45 -27.12 30.42
N GLU A 90 4.63 -28.12 30.09
CA GLU A 90 3.45 -28.45 30.88
C GLU A 90 3.91 -28.75 32.30
N PRO A 91 3.26 -28.21 33.35
CA PRO A 91 3.61 -28.56 34.71
C PRO A 91 3.40 -30.06 34.89
N HIS A 92 4.47 -30.71 35.32
CA HIS A 92 4.57 -32.14 35.57
C HIS A 92 3.39 -32.58 36.45
N ARG A 93 2.42 -33.29 35.86
CA ARG A 93 1.41 -34.02 36.62
C ARG A 93 2.13 -35.17 37.31
N ASP A 94 2.38 -34.96 38.60
CA ASP A 94 2.84 -35.96 39.53
C ASP A 94 1.83 -37.11 39.54
N THR A 95 2.19 -38.18 38.83
CA THR A 95 1.37 -39.37 38.67
C THR A 95 2.11 -40.53 39.31
N GLY A 96 1.77 -40.78 40.56
CA GLY A 96 1.74 -42.13 41.09
C GLY A 96 2.47 -42.33 42.40
N ARG A 97 1.69 -42.60 43.45
CA ARG A 97 1.75 -43.90 44.11
C ARG A 97 0.50 -44.15 44.94
N ARG A 98 -0.32 -45.11 44.47
CA ARG A 98 -1.11 -45.96 45.37
C ARG A 98 -0.13 -46.83 46.16
N PRO A 99 -0.47 -47.16 47.40
CA PRO A 99 -0.48 -48.57 47.76
C PRO A 99 -1.79 -48.96 48.44
N ASP A 100 -2.37 -50.02 47.90
CA ASP A 100 -3.06 -51.14 48.56
C ASP A 100 -3.70 -50.90 49.94
N SER A 101 -5.03 -51.00 49.95
CA SER A 101 -5.84 -51.36 51.12
C SER A 101 -5.65 -52.85 51.45
N PRO A 102 -6.27 -53.43 52.49
CA PRO A 102 -6.78 -52.91 53.77
C PRO A 102 -6.23 -53.72 54.98
N SER A 103 -6.46 -53.31 56.23
CA SER A 103 -6.70 -54.30 57.29
C SER A 103 -7.50 -53.72 58.45
N SER A 104 -8.53 -54.47 58.82
CA SER A 104 -9.48 -54.20 59.89
C SER A 104 -9.00 -54.77 61.22
N ARG A 105 -9.55 -54.16 62.29
CA ARG A 105 -9.59 -54.56 63.71
C ARG A 105 -8.35 -54.33 64.55
#